data_AF-A0A1H0GPK8-F1
#
_entry.id   AF-A0A1H0GPK8-F1
#
_cell.length_a   1.000
_cell.length_b   1.000
_cell.length_c   1.000
_cell.angle_alpha   90.00
_cell.angle_beta   90.00
_cell.angle_gamma   90.00
#
_symmetry.space_group_name_H-M   'P 1'
#
loop_
_entity.id
_entity.type
_entity.pdbx_description
1 polymer ?
#
loop_
_entity_poly.entity_id
_entity_poly.type
_entity_poly.pdbx_seq_one_letter_code
_entity_poly.pdbx_strand_id
1 'polypeptide(L)'
;MSGGHWILVLTLAVAAFSIRLIGLVAGDRIRSSRHAWLLDDLPGLIVVSLVAASLAGQPFQTWVAAAVALAVAVLTNHVIATMCIGVLAYAGLAWAGG
;
A
#
# COMPACT_ATOMS: atom_id res chain seq x y z
N MET A 1 -13.48 -19.97 15.76
CA MET A 1 -13.10 -19.26 14.51
C MET A 1 -13.55 -20.14 13.34
N SER A 2 -14.64 -19.77 12.65
CA SER A 2 -15.26 -20.63 11.61
C SER A 2 -14.41 -20.70 10.34
N GLY A 3 -14.43 -21.83 9.63
CA GLY A 3 -13.61 -22.07 8.42
C GLY A 3 -13.75 -21.03 7.31
N GLY A 4 -14.83 -20.24 7.29
CA GLY A 4 -15.00 -19.12 6.37
C GLY A 4 -13.98 -17.98 6.55
N HIS A 5 -13.50 -17.76 7.77
CA HIS A 5 -12.49 -16.72 8.04
C HIS A 5 -11.12 -17.09 7.44
N TRP A 6 -10.77 -18.38 7.49
CA TRP A 6 -9.51 -18.87 6.90
C TRP A 6 -9.49 -18.72 5.39
N ILE A 7 -10.62 -18.96 4.73
CA ILE A 7 -10.76 -18.75 3.28
C ILE A 7 -10.59 -17.26 2.96
N LEU A 8 -11.25 -16.36 3.68
CA LEU A 8 -11.10 -14.91 3.48
C LEU A 8 -9.65 -14.44 3.65
N VAL A 9 -8.98 -14.87 4.73
CA VAL A 9 -7.57 -14.52 4.96
C VAL A 9 -6.69 -15.04 3.82
N LEU A 10 -6.92 -16.28 3.36
CA LEU A 10 -6.15 -16.87 2.27
C LEU A 10 -6.39 -16.13 0.95
N THR A 11 -7.64 -15.76 0.64
CA THR A 11 -7.98 -14.95 -0.53
C THR A 11 -7.34 -13.56 -0.47
N LEU A 12 -7.42 -12.86 0.67
CA LEU A 12 -6.78 -11.56 0.85
C LEU A 12 -5.26 -11.66 0.73
N ALA A 13 -4.65 -12.69 1.29
CA ALA A 13 -3.21 -12.93 1.21
C ALA A 13 -2.76 -13.16 -0.24
N VAL A 14 -3.47 -14.00 -0.99
CA VAL A 14 -3.19 -14.28 -2.41
C VAL A 14 -3.36 -13.02 -3.27
N ALA A 15 -4.42 -12.24 -3.03
CA ALA A 15 -4.66 -10.98 -3.74
C ALA A 15 -3.54 -9.96 -3.46
N ALA A 16 -3.18 -9.77 -2.18
CA ALA A 16 -2.11 -8.86 -1.78
C ALA A 16 -0.76 -9.24 -2.37
N PHE A 17 -0.42 -10.54 -2.39
CA PHE A 17 0.83 -11.01 -2.97
C PHE A 17 0.85 -10.89 -4.49
N SER A 18 -0.29 -11.16 -5.16
CA SER A 18 -0.45 -10.97 -6.60
C SER A 18 -0.25 -9.51 -7.02
N ILE A 19 -0.86 -8.56 -6.30
CA ILE A 19 -0.68 -7.13 -6.56
C ILE A 19 0.80 -6.75 -6.44
N ARG A 20 1.49 -7.26 -5.42
CA ARG A 20 2.90 -6.96 -5.19
C ARG A 20 3.81 -7.58 -6.25
N LEU A 21 3.51 -8.80 -6.70
CA LEU A 21 4.24 -9.46 -7.80
C LEU A 21 4.04 -8.72 -9.13
N ILE A 22 2.79 -8.34 -9.44
CA ILE A 22 2.47 -7.56 -10.64
C ILE A 22 3.16 -6.20 -10.58
N GLY A 23 3.15 -5.52 -9.42
CA GLY A 23 3.85 -4.24 -9.24
C GLY A 23 5.36 -4.34 -9.44
N LEU A 24 5.99 -5.41 -8.94
CA LEU A 24 7.43 -5.65 -9.09
C LEU A 24 7.81 -5.98 -10.54
N VAL A 25 7.02 -6.82 -11.22
CA VAL A 25 7.22 -7.17 -12.64
C VAL A 25 6.88 -6.01 -13.58
N ALA A 26 5.82 -5.25 -13.31
CA ALA A 26 5.45 -4.08 -14.10
C ALA A 26 6.49 -2.97 -13.97
N GLY A 27 7.00 -2.71 -12.76
CA GLY A 27 8.05 -1.73 -12.53
C GLY A 27 9.33 -2.04 -13.31
N ASP A 28 9.70 -3.32 -13.41
CA ASP A 28 10.90 -3.74 -14.15
C ASP A 28 10.68 -3.71 -15.68
N ARG A 29 9.46 -4.01 -16.14
CA ARG A 29 9.10 -4.00 -17.58
C ARG A 29 8.91 -2.59 -18.15
N ILE A 30 8.46 -1.62 -17.34
CA ILE A 30 8.26 -0.21 -17.74
C ILE A 30 9.61 0.47 -18.02
N ARG A 31 10.67 0.08 -17.31
CA ARG A 31 12.03 0.61 -17.49
C ARG A 31 12.68 0.30 -18.85
N SER A 32 12.09 -0.61 -19.63
CA SER A 32 12.67 -1.16 -20.87
C SER A 32 12.27 -0.41 -22.17
N SER A 33 11.24 0.45 -22.17
CA SER A 33 10.73 1.06 -23.42
C SER A 33 10.78 2.59 -23.42
N ARG A 34 11.23 3.14 -24.55
CA ARG A 34 11.45 4.56 -24.90
C ARG A 34 10.23 5.50 -24.79
N HIS A 35 9.06 5.02 -24.33
CA HIS A 35 7.87 5.80 -24.00
C HIS A 35 7.69 6.02 -22.48
N ALA A 36 8.75 5.75 -21.70
CA ALA A 36 8.79 5.71 -20.24
C ALA A 36 8.23 6.97 -19.54
N TRP A 37 8.40 8.17 -20.10
CA TRP A 37 8.00 9.39 -19.40
C TRP A 37 6.49 9.51 -19.11
N LEU A 38 5.63 9.02 -20.02
CA LEU A 38 4.17 9.08 -19.82
C LEU A 38 3.64 7.85 -19.04
N LEU A 39 4.35 6.72 -19.11
CA LEU A 39 3.99 5.48 -18.38
C LEU A 39 4.64 5.36 -16.99
N ASP A 40 5.64 6.17 -16.65
CA ASP A 40 6.22 6.24 -15.30
C ASP A 40 5.30 7.00 -14.34
N ASP A 41 4.67 8.09 -14.81
CA ASP A 41 3.81 8.93 -13.95
C ASP A 41 2.38 8.38 -13.81
N LEU A 42 1.87 7.67 -14.82
CA LEU A 42 0.53 7.10 -14.83
C LEU A 42 0.23 6.14 -13.66
N PRO A 43 1.07 5.12 -13.37
CA PRO A 43 0.85 4.24 -12.22
C PRO A 43 0.95 5.01 -10.90
N GLY A 44 1.84 6.00 -10.80
CA GLY A 44 1.91 6.89 -9.65
C GLY A 44 0.63 7.69 -9.44
N LEU A 45 0.09 8.28 -10.50
CA LEU A 45 -1.15 9.07 -10.47
C LEU A 45 -2.37 8.21 -10.12
N ILE A 46 -2.45 6.97 -10.62
CA ILE A 46 -3.52 6.02 -10.25
C ILE A 46 -3.43 5.68 -8.76
N VAL A 47 -2.23 5.36 -8.26
CA VAL A 47 -2.04 5.02 -6.84
C VAL A 47 -2.36 6.21 -5.93
N VAL A 48 -1.91 7.42 -6.27
CA VAL A 48 -2.21 8.63 -5.49
C VAL A 48 -3.71 8.92 -5.49
N SER A 49 -4.38 8.79 -6.63
CA SER A 49 -5.83 8.99 -6.74
C SER A 49 -6.61 7.95 -5.93
N LEU A 50 -6.19 6.68 -5.97
CA LEU A 50 -6.79 5.60 -5.21
C LEU A 50 -6.60 5.80 -3.70
N VAL A 51 -5.39 6.19 -3.27
CA VAL A 51 -5.08 6.46 -1.87
C VAL A 51 -5.87 7.67 -1.36
N ALA A 52 -5.96 8.74 -2.16
CA ALA A 52 -6.77 9.91 -1.83
C ALA A 52 -8.26 9.54 -1.69
N ALA A 53 -8.80 8.76 -2.62
CA ALA A 53 -10.17 8.25 -2.53
C ALA A 53 -10.37 7.31 -1.32
N SER A 54 -9.38 6.48 -0.99
CA SER A 54 -9.42 5.57 0.16
C SER A 54 -9.34 6.29 1.51
N LEU A 55 -8.70 7.47 1.57
CA LEU A 55 -8.62 8.32 2.76
C LEU A 55 -9.83 9.25 2.90
N ALA A 56 -10.60 9.45 1.83
CA ALA A 56 -11.82 10.26 1.86
C ALA A 56 -12.87 9.57 2.75
N GLY A 57 -13.20 10.22 3.87
CA GLY A 57 -14.19 9.72 4.85
C GLY A 57 -13.61 8.83 5.96
N GLN A 58 -12.29 8.67 6.05
CA GLN A 58 -11.64 7.94 7.15
C GLN A 58 -11.32 8.87 8.34
N PRO A 59 -11.28 8.34 9.58
CA PRO A 59 -11.00 9.11 10.78
C PRO A 59 -9.58 9.68 10.79
N PHE A 60 -9.36 10.72 11.61
CA PHE A 60 -8.08 11.45 11.70
C PHE A 60 -6.88 10.53 12.03
N GLN A 61 -7.10 9.47 12.81
CA GLN A 61 -6.07 8.47 13.13
C GLN A 61 -5.53 7.75 11.86
N THR A 62 -6.40 7.42 10.91
CA THR A 62 -6.02 6.78 9.64
C THR A 62 -5.17 7.71 8.77
N TRP A 63 -5.46 9.01 8.80
CA TRP A 63 -4.65 10.03 8.13
C TRP A 63 -3.24 10.13 8.71
N VAL A 64 -3.11 10.10 10.04
CA VAL A 64 -1.79 10.13 10.71
C VAL A 64 -1.00 8.86 10.39
N ALA A 65 -1.62 7.69 10.44
CA ALA A 65 -0.96 6.44 10.09
C ALA A 65 -0.49 6.42 8.62
N ALA A 66 -1.31 6.92 7.69
CA ALA A 66 -0.97 7.04 6.28
C ALA A 66 0.21 8.00 6.05
N ALA A 67 0.25 9.14 6.76
CA ALA A 67 1.36 10.09 6.68
C ALA A 67 2.68 9.48 7.17
N VAL A 68 2.65 8.71 8.26
CA VAL A 68 3.83 7.99 8.77
C VAL A 68 4.30 6.92 7.78
N ALA A 69 3.38 6.13 7.22
CA ALA A 69 3.71 5.13 6.21
C ALA A 69 4.33 5.76 4.95
N LEU A 70 3.83 6.92 4.52
CA LEU A 70 4.37 7.69 3.40
C LEU A 70 5.78 8.21 3.70
N ALA A 71 6.00 8.81 4.87
CA ALA A 71 7.31 9.32 5.27
C ALA A 71 8.36 8.21 5.29
N VAL A 72 8.01 7.04 5.84
CA VAL A 72 8.88 5.87 5.84
C VAL A 72 9.17 5.39 4.42
N ALA A 73 8.19 5.44 3.52
CA ALA A 73 8.38 5.04 2.12
C ALA A 73 9.37 5.91 1.36
N VAL A 74 9.27 7.23 1.56
CA VAL A 74 10.20 8.19 0.96
C VAL A 74 11.61 8.00 1.52
N LEU A 75 11.75 7.73 2.81
CA LEU A 75 13.05 7.61 3.47
C LEU A 75 13.75 6.27 3.21
N THR A 76 13.02 5.15 3.21
CA THR A 76 13.64 3.82 3.16
C THR A 76 13.71 3.22 1.76
N ASN A 77 12.94 3.69 0.78
CA ASN A 77 12.82 3.07 -0.57
C ASN A 77 12.57 1.53 -0.54
N HIS A 78 12.21 0.97 0.62
CA HIS A 78 12.04 -0.46 0.85
C HIS A 78 10.57 -0.77 1.09
N VAL A 79 9.90 -1.31 0.07
CA VAL A 79 8.46 -1.65 0.07
C VAL A 79 8.05 -2.55 1.24
N ILE A 80 8.96 -3.37 1.76
CA ILE A 80 8.69 -4.29 2.88
C ILE A 80 8.70 -3.52 4.21
N ALA A 81 9.66 -2.61 4.40
CA ALA A 81 9.75 -1.79 5.61
C ALA A 81 8.53 -0.86 5.76
N THR A 82 8.06 -0.28 4.66
CA THR A 82 6.89 0.60 4.63
C THR A 82 5.60 -0.11 5.01
N MET A 83 5.45 -1.37 4.57
CA MET A 83 4.33 -2.21 4.97
C MET A 83 4.31 -2.48 6.47
N CYS A 84 5.42 -2.95 7.03
CA CYS A 84 5.49 -3.29 8.45
C CYS A 84 5.26 -2.05 9.31
N ILE A 85 5.92 -0.94 8.98
CA ILE A 85 5.84 0.28 9.79
C ILE A 85 4.45 0.93 9.67
N GLY A 86 3.84 0.94 8.48
CA GLY A 86 2.47 1.46 8.30
C GLY A 86 1.44 0.68 9.13
N VAL A 87 1.51 -0.65 9.12
CA VAL A 87 0.63 -1.50 9.94
C VAL A 87 0.89 -1.29 11.42
N LEU A 88 2.15 -1.24 11.86
CA LEU A 88 2.50 -1.00 13.26
C LEU A 88 2.06 0.39 13.74
N ALA A 89 2.19 1.42 12.91
CA ALA A 89 1.74 2.77 13.23
C ALA A 89 0.22 2.83 13.36
N TYR A 90 -0.52 2.24 12.41
CA TYR A 90 -1.98 2.18 12.50
C TYR A 90 -2.45 1.38 13.72
N ALA A 91 -1.88 0.19 13.94
CA ALA A 91 -2.23 -0.66 15.08
C ALA A 91 -1.89 0.02 16.42
N GLY A 92 -0.75 0.70 16.51
CA GLY A 92 -0.35 1.46 17.69
C GLY A 92 -1.27 2.65 17.97
N LEU A 93 -1.66 3.39 16.93
CA LEU A 93 -2.64 4.50 17.04
C LEU A 93 -4.04 4.00 17.40
N ALA A 94 -4.47 2.85 16.83
CA ALA A 94 -5.74 2.22 17.16
C ALA A 94 -5.78 1.69 18.60
N TRP A 95 -4.65 1.19 19.11
CA TRP A 95 -4.52 0.79 20.52
C TRP A 95 -4.48 1.99 21.47
N ALA A 96 -3.84 3.10 21.08
CA ALA A 96 -3.75 4.31 21.90
C ALA A 96 -5.03 5.16 21.90
N GLY A 97 -5.88 4.99 20.89
CA GLY A 97 -7.14 5.72 20.74
C GLY A 97 -8.40 4.88 20.98
N GLY A 98 -8.27 3.67 21.52
CA GLY A 98 -9.37 2.78 21.92
C GLY A 98 -9.88 3.07 23.34
#